data_AF-A0A8C1P1Y4-F1
#
_entry.id   AF-A0A8C1P1Y4-F1
#
_cell.length_a   1.000
_cell.length_b   1.000
_cell.length_c   1.000
_cell.angle_alpha   90.00
_cell.angle_beta   90.00
_cell.angle_gamma   90.00
#
_symmetry.space_group_name_H-M   'P 1'
#
loop_
_entity.id
_entity.type
_entity.pdbx_description
1 polymer ?
#
loop_
_entity_poly.entity_id
_entity_poly.type
_entity_poly.pdbx_seq_one_letter_code
_entity_poly.pdbx_strand_id
1 'polypeptide(L)'
;CKPTSTTDIWLFLLARAYIGQFVTYLLDAEYAKMNTELKKSFEELEFLSTTADIWTAHNRSYLGMTAHWLDPHSLERKKAALACRRFKGRHTYDSIATELDNIHSSFSISNKITATVTDNGSNFVKAFKVTQPVQGDDSGEEDDDDDVNFVDLHDALQDMNVEEDVVTLPPHHRCASHTANLISCSDVDKWLLSRPDIKAVYRSATSKCTALWSKASHSAVAAEIVDEVLERKLLVPCTTRWNSFHDAVARVCEFPIAELNTISYNFGLKAITDRGFLFLREYCTVMKPLTVALDILQGVDNCFYGTLLPTLETLISKTLDLKTGLQKLGDLPETVVKIRAKNRFAEVLEIETAVLAAVTLPRFKLRWLRTQERKDNAKASLLAECRKSAQEDQPTGANAPTCSLSTESAIDELFSFEDEEDTSASVESQVADYLKSGAQGMVTLNGFPLIKKISIKYNAATPSSAPVERLFSLGKLVFTPKRNRLTYKRFEMLVLLRYNQWFEG
;
A
#
# COMPACT_ATOMS: atom_id res chain seq x y z
N CYS A 1 -19.14 25.20 39.50
CA CYS A 1 -19.87 26.40 39.96
C CYS A 1 -20.45 27.12 38.75
N LYS A 2 -21.76 27.45 38.74
CA LYS A 2 -22.34 28.30 37.69
C LYS A 2 -21.91 29.76 37.97
N PRO A 3 -21.33 30.49 37.00
CA PRO A 3 -20.91 31.88 37.22
C PRO A 3 -22.14 32.77 37.39
N THR A 4 -22.17 33.56 38.46
CA THR A 4 -23.34 34.36 38.89
C THR A 4 -23.22 35.85 38.55
N SER A 5 -22.11 36.31 37.95
CA SER A 5 -21.97 37.68 37.44
C SER A 5 -21.59 37.70 35.95
N THR A 6 -22.04 38.72 35.23
CA THR A 6 -21.71 38.96 33.81
C THR A 6 -20.19 39.02 33.60
N THR A 7 -19.46 39.57 34.58
CA THR A 7 -17.99 39.68 34.62
C THR A 7 -17.30 38.32 34.69
N ASP A 8 -17.84 37.36 35.44
CA ASP A 8 -17.28 36.00 35.53
C ASP A 8 -17.45 35.22 34.22
N ILE A 9 -18.55 35.48 33.50
CA ILE A 9 -18.78 34.92 32.15
C ILE A 9 -17.75 35.49 31.17
N TRP A 10 -17.49 36.81 31.22
CA TRP A 10 -16.45 37.44 30.38
C TRP A 10 -15.05 36.93 30.71
N LEU A 11 -14.69 36.76 31.99
CA LEU A 11 -13.41 36.18 32.39
C LEU A 11 -13.26 34.73 31.91
N PHE A 12 -14.32 33.91 32.02
CA PHE A 12 -14.28 32.52 31.56
C PHE A 12 -14.17 32.42 30.04
N LEU A 13 -14.85 33.31 29.31
CA LEU A 13 -14.73 33.42 27.85
C LEU A 13 -13.34 33.92 27.43
N LEU A 14 -12.76 34.89 28.14
CA LEU A 14 -11.39 35.37 27.93
C LEU A 14 -10.36 34.29 28.22
N ALA A 15 -10.47 33.57 29.34
CA ALA A 15 -9.60 32.45 29.67
C ALA A 15 -9.71 31.33 28.61
N ARG A 16 -10.91 31.01 28.16
CA ARG A 16 -11.13 30.03 27.08
C ARG A 16 -10.59 30.51 25.73
N ALA A 17 -10.69 31.80 25.43
CA ALA A 17 -10.11 32.39 24.22
C ALA A 17 -8.58 32.41 24.28
N TYR A 18 -8.00 32.77 25.43
CA TYR A 18 -6.56 32.81 25.66
C TYR A 18 -5.95 31.40 25.64
N ILE A 19 -6.58 30.43 26.29
CA ILE A 19 -6.22 29.01 26.19
C ILE A 19 -6.35 28.54 24.73
N GLY A 20 -7.41 28.94 24.02
CA GLY A 20 -7.58 28.60 22.61
C GLY A 20 -6.49 29.18 21.71
N GLN A 21 -6.07 30.42 21.97
CA GLN A 21 -5.01 31.11 21.22
C GLN A 21 -3.62 30.54 21.56
N PHE A 22 -3.36 30.23 22.83
CA PHE A 22 -2.14 29.57 23.28
C PHE A 22 -2.01 28.16 22.69
N VAL A 23 -3.08 27.36 22.72
CA VAL A 23 -3.13 26.03 22.08
C VAL A 23 -2.93 26.13 20.56
N THR A 24 -3.44 27.18 19.93
CA THR A 24 -3.21 27.42 18.49
C THR A 24 -1.74 27.73 18.21
N TYR A 25 -1.14 28.62 18.99
CA TYR A 25 0.27 28.97 18.86
C TYR A 25 1.18 27.75 19.06
N LEU A 26 0.94 26.95 20.10
CA LEU A 26 1.68 25.71 20.33
C LEU A 26 1.51 24.73 19.17
N LEU A 27 0.29 24.56 18.66
CA LEU A 27 0.05 23.68 17.52
C LEU A 27 0.83 24.13 16.28
N ASP A 28 0.84 25.43 15.98
CA ASP A 28 1.61 26.03 14.87
C ASP A 28 3.11 25.82 15.06
N ALA A 29 3.64 26.05 16.26
CA ALA A 29 5.06 25.87 16.59
C ALA A 29 5.50 24.40 16.47
N GLU A 30 4.74 23.47 17.05
CA GLU A 30 5.06 22.03 17.02
C GLU A 30 4.94 21.47 15.60
N TYR A 31 3.95 21.91 14.82
CA TYR A 31 3.83 21.55 13.42
C TYR A 31 5.01 22.06 12.59
N ALA A 32 5.45 23.30 12.81
CA ALA A 32 6.62 23.85 12.14
C ALA A 32 7.89 23.07 12.50
N LYS A 33 8.08 22.73 13.78
CA LYS A 33 9.22 21.94 14.26
C LYS A 33 9.21 20.52 13.65
N MET A 34 8.07 19.84 13.65
CA MET A 34 7.90 18.53 12.99
C MET A 34 8.27 18.59 11.52
N ASN A 35 7.80 19.60 10.78
CA ASN A 35 8.12 19.75 9.36
C ASN A 35 9.61 19.99 9.12
N THR A 36 10.29 20.78 9.97
CA THR A 36 11.73 21.01 9.86
C THR A 36 12.52 19.73 10.11
N GLU A 37 12.18 18.94 11.14
CA GLU A 37 12.85 17.66 11.40
C GLU A 37 12.60 16.66 10.27
N LEU A 38 11.38 16.59 9.73
CA LEU A 38 11.09 15.74 8.57
C LEU A 38 11.95 16.11 7.36
N LYS A 39 12.02 17.40 7.00
CA LYS A 39 12.88 17.87 5.91
C LYS A 39 14.34 17.47 6.13
N LYS A 40 14.87 17.70 7.33
CA LYS A 40 16.24 17.31 7.68
C LYS A 40 16.46 15.80 7.54
N SER A 41 15.53 14.98 8.03
CA SER A 41 15.63 13.53 7.86
C SER A 41 15.58 13.10 6.39
N PHE A 42 14.86 13.82 5.52
CA PHE A 42 14.80 13.50 4.10
C PHE A 42 16.01 13.98 3.33
N GLU A 43 16.76 14.99 3.81
CA GLU A 43 17.99 15.46 3.17
C GLU A 43 19.04 14.36 3.06
N GLU A 44 19.17 13.52 4.10
CA GLU A 44 20.14 12.43 4.18
C GLU A 44 19.76 11.19 3.34
N LEU A 45 18.52 11.12 2.85
CA LEU A 45 18.02 9.98 2.07
C LEU A 45 18.30 10.15 0.58
N GLU A 46 18.69 9.05 -0.07
CA GLU A 46 18.79 8.97 -1.54
C GLU A 46 17.44 8.58 -2.16
N PHE A 47 16.72 7.66 -1.50
CA PHE A 47 15.49 7.08 -2.01
C PHE A 47 14.35 7.14 -0.99
N LEU A 48 13.19 7.57 -1.44
CA LEU A 48 11.92 7.46 -0.72
C LEU A 48 10.80 7.08 -1.68
N SER A 49 9.64 6.77 -1.13
CA SER A 49 8.42 6.54 -1.88
C SER A 49 7.27 7.27 -1.21
N THR A 50 6.20 7.51 -1.93
CA THR A 50 4.98 8.11 -1.37
C THR A 50 3.78 7.23 -1.63
N THR A 51 2.75 7.37 -0.80
CA THR A 51 1.41 6.84 -1.07
C THR A 51 0.44 8.01 -1.04
N ALA A 52 -0.45 8.10 -2.02
CA ALA A 52 -1.44 9.16 -2.10
C ALA A 52 -2.84 8.61 -2.37
N ASP A 53 -3.84 9.28 -1.81
CA ASP A 53 -5.25 8.96 -1.98
C ASP A 53 -6.10 10.20 -1.65
N ILE A 54 -7.36 10.23 -2.09
CA ILE A 54 -8.32 11.29 -1.79
C ILE A 54 -9.49 10.70 -0.99
N TRP A 55 -9.60 11.14 0.25
CA TRP A 55 -10.70 10.77 1.12
C TRP A 55 -11.80 11.83 1.13
N THR A 56 -13.04 11.41 0.91
CA THR A 56 -14.22 12.26 1.04
C THR A 56 -14.97 11.98 2.34
N ALA A 57 -15.23 13.02 3.13
CA ALA A 57 -16.08 12.96 4.30
C ALA A 57 -16.80 14.29 4.58
N HIS A 58 -18.06 14.19 5.02
CA HIS A 58 -18.91 15.36 5.33
C HIS A 58 -18.93 16.40 4.19
N ASN A 59 -19.07 15.92 2.94
CA ASN A 59 -19.06 16.72 1.71
C ASN A 59 -17.76 17.54 1.52
N ARG A 60 -16.64 17.03 2.03
CA ARG A 60 -15.30 17.61 1.86
C ARG A 60 -14.31 16.51 1.49
N SER A 61 -13.46 16.82 0.53
CA SER A 61 -12.39 15.95 0.05
C SER A 61 -11.05 16.38 0.64
N TYR A 62 -10.21 15.41 0.95
CA TYR A 62 -8.89 15.61 1.51
C TYR A 62 -7.88 14.74 0.77
N LEU A 63 -6.83 15.35 0.22
CA LEU A 63 -5.71 14.63 -0.37
C LEU A 63 -4.73 14.29 0.75
N GLY A 64 -4.58 12.99 0.99
CA GLY A 64 -3.63 12.43 1.94
C GLY A 64 -2.35 12.02 1.22
N MET A 65 -1.21 12.28 1.84
CA MET A 65 0.07 11.75 1.37
C MET A 65 0.92 11.30 2.54
N THR A 66 1.55 10.13 2.40
CA THR A 66 2.55 9.63 3.34
C THR A 66 3.82 9.22 2.60
N ALA A 67 4.98 9.46 3.19
CA ALA A 67 6.29 9.03 2.71
C ALA A 67 6.75 7.78 3.44
N HIS A 68 7.48 6.91 2.74
CA HIS A 68 8.06 5.67 3.25
C HIS A 68 9.48 5.50 2.72
N TRP A 69 10.39 5.08 3.58
CA TRP A 69 11.78 4.83 3.23
C TRP A 69 12.35 3.69 4.09
N LEU A 70 13.50 3.17 3.70
CA LEU A 70 14.29 2.28 4.53
C LEU A 70 15.42 3.08 5.16
N ASP A 71 15.56 2.97 6.48
CA ASP A 71 16.68 3.59 7.18
C ASP A 71 18.00 2.94 6.70
N PRO A 72 18.97 3.72 6.19
CA PRO A 72 20.18 3.15 5.60
C PRO A 72 21.04 2.32 6.57
N HIS A 73 20.92 2.53 7.88
CA HIS A 73 21.73 1.83 8.88
C HIS A 73 21.06 0.56 9.40
N SER A 74 19.83 0.69 9.90
CA SER A 74 19.03 -0.39 10.49
C SER A 74 18.29 -1.23 9.44
N LEU A 75 18.06 -0.69 8.24
CA LEU A 75 17.24 -1.27 7.17
C LEU A 75 15.79 -1.53 7.59
N GLU A 76 15.34 -0.85 8.63
CA GLU A 76 13.94 -0.83 9.05
C GLU A 76 13.15 0.14 8.18
N ARG A 77 11.88 -0.22 7.93
CA ARG A 77 10.94 0.69 7.27
C ARG A 77 10.55 1.81 8.22
N LYS A 78 10.72 3.05 7.75
CA LYS A 78 10.23 4.26 8.40
C LYS A 78 9.14 4.89 7.54
N LYS A 79 8.28 5.68 8.16
CA LYS A 79 7.12 6.32 7.52
C LYS A 79 6.80 7.66 8.17
N ALA A 80 6.25 8.57 7.39
CA ALA A 80 5.74 9.85 7.87
C ALA A 80 4.55 10.32 7.03
N ALA A 81 3.56 10.95 7.64
CA ALA A 81 2.53 11.67 6.92
C ALA A 81 3.03 13.06 6.52
N LEU A 82 2.87 13.39 5.24
CA LEU A 82 3.30 14.67 4.65
C LEU A 82 2.14 15.66 4.53
N ALA A 83 0.94 15.15 4.20
CA ALA A 83 -0.20 15.99 3.87
C ALA A 83 -1.52 15.31 4.20
N CYS A 84 -2.51 16.11 4.59
CA CYS A 84 -3.93 15.76 4.64
C CYS A 84 -4.74 17.01 4.24
N ARG A 85 -4.45 17.52 3.04
CA ARG A 85 -4.84 18.85 2.58
C ARG A 85 -6.27 18.85 2.06
N ARG A 86 -6.99 19.94 2.30
CA ARG A 86 -8.34 20.12 1.74
C ARG A 86 -8.25 20.23 0.22
N PHE A 87 -8.83 19.26 -0.49
CA PHE A 87 -8.83 19.21 -1.96
C PHE A 87 -10.16 19.78 -2.52
N LYS A 88 -10.15 21.05 -2.94
CA LYS A 88 -11.37 21.77 -3.37
C LYS A 88 -11.65 21.53 -4.86
N GLY A 89 -12.92 21.66 -5.25
CA GLY A 89 -13.32 21.56 -6.65
C GLY A 89 -13.47 20.12 -7.14
N ARG A 90 -13.47 19.94 -8.46
CA ARG A 90 -13.52 18.64 -9.13
C ARG A 90 -12.18 17.92 -8.95
N HIS A 91 -12.21 16.59 -8.86
CA HIS A 91 -11.01 15.76 -8.70
C HIS A 91 -10.37 15.43 -10.06
N THR A 92 -10.10 16.44 -10.88
CA THR A 92 -9.51 16.24 -12.20
C THR A 92 -8.04 15.82 -12.09
N TYR A 93 -7.52 15.17 -13.13
CA TYR A 93 -6.18 14.59 -13.11
C TYR A 93 -5.06 15.66 -13.02
N ASP A 94 -5.26 16.81 -13.65
CA ASP A 94 -4.39 18.01 -13.63
C ASP A 94 -4.29 18.61 -12.22
N SER A 95 -5.44 18.76 -11.54
CA SER A 95 -5.51 19.29 -10.18
C SER A 95 -4.87 18.32 -9.17
N ILE A 96 -5.02 17.01 -9.40
CA ILE A 96 -4.32 15.99 -8.62
C ILE A 96 -2.81 16.09 -8.83
N ALA A 97 -2.35 16.12 -10.09
CA ALA A 97 -0.92 16.20 -10.41
C ALA A 97 -0.26 17.43 -9.79
N THR A 98 -0.88 18.59 -9.95
CA THR A 98 -0.42 19.85 -9.37
C THR A 98 -0.30 19.76 -7.85
N GLU A 99 -1.29 19.20 -7.16
CA GLU A 99 -1.23 19.09 -5.69
C GLU A 99 -0.18 18.07 -5.22
N LEU A 100 0.01 16.96 -5.94
CA LEU A 100 1.08 15.99 -5.64
C LEU A 100 2.47 16.64 -5.77
N ASP A 101 2.70 17.35 -6.88
CA ASP A 101 3.97 18.05 -7.11
C ASP A 101 4.21 19.15 -6.06
N ASN A 102 3.19 19.96 -5.74
CA ASN A 102 3.28 20.96 -4.68
C ASN A 102 3.67 20.35 -3.33
N ILE A 103 3.18 19.16 -2.99
CA ILE A 103 3.57 18.48 -1.76
C ILE A 103 5.02 18.02 -1.85
N HIS A 104 5.42 17.35 -2.94
CA HIS A 104 6.80 16.87 -3.12
C HIS A 104 7.81 18.03 -3.08
N SER A 105 7.53 19.11 -3.79
CA SER A 105 8.34 20.34 -3.83
C SER A 105 8.42 21.00 -2.46
N SER A 106 7.33 21.01 -1.67
CA SER A 106 7.35 21.61 -0.33
C SER A 106 8.29 20.92 0.67
N PHE A 107 8.64 19.65 0.42
CA PHE A 107 9.59 18.86 1.22
C PHE A 107 10.94 18.66 0.51
N SER A 108 11.14 19.21 -0.69
CA SER A 108 12.36 19.05 -1.50
C SER A 108 12.70 17.57 -1.78
N ILE A 109 11.68 16.76 -2.04
CA ILE A 109 11.82 15.30 -2.24
C ILE A 109 11.59 14.83 -3.68
N SER A 110 11.24 15.73 -4.60
CA SER A 110 10.78 15.35 -5.95
C SER A 110 11.76 14.44 -6.71
N ASN A 111 13.07 14.67 -6.58
CA ASN A 111 14.11 13.86 -7.23
C ASN A 111 14.51 12.57 -6.48
N LYS A 112 13.94 12.34 -5.29
CA LYS A 112 14.25 11.18 -4.44
C LYS A 112 13.14 10.14 -4.45
N ILE A 113 11.98 10.46 -5.06
CA ILE A 113 10.83 9.57 -5.08
C ILE A 113 11.02 8.49 -6.13
N THR A 114 11.15 7.25 -5.65
CA THR A 114 11.26 6.04 -6.46
C THR A 114 9.92 5.64 -7.08
N ALA A 115 8.83 5.81 -6.34
CA ALA A 115 7.47 5.61 -6.84
C ALA A 115 6.43 6.28 -5.93
N THR A 116 5.28 6.64 -6.52
CA THR A 116 4.05 6.99 -5.79
C THR A 116 3.02 5.88 -5.95
N VAL A 117 2.47 5.39 -4.84
CA VAL A 117 1.46 4.33 -4.81
C VAL A 117 0.07 4.92 -4.58
N THR A 118 -0.92 4.59 -5.42
CA THR A 118 -2.31 5.08 -5.27
C THR A 118 -3.34 3.95 -5.38
N ASP A 119 -4.59 4.23 -5.02
CA ASP A 119 -5.72 3.29 -4.95
C ASP A 119 -6.26 2.79 -6.32
N ASN A 120 -5.60 3.16 -7.42
CA ASN A 120 -6.00 2.91 -8.82
C ASN A 120 -7.22 3.70 -9.31
N GLY A 121 -7.66 4.75 -8.62
CA GLY A 121 -8.71 5.64 -9.15
C GLY A 121 -8.35 6.20 -10.53
N SER A 122 -9.32 6.26 -11.45
CA SER A 122 -9.10 6.65 -12.86
C SER A 122 -8.40 8.00 -13.00
N ASN A 123 -8.77 8.98 -12.18
CA ASN A 123 -8.13 10.31 -12.19
C ASN A 123 -6.67 10.27 -11.71
N PHE A 124 -6.31 9.41 -10.75
CA PHE A 124 -4.91 9.20 -10.38
C PHE A 124 -4.15 8.53 -11.52
N VAL A 125 -4.69 7.45 -12.09
CA VAL A 125 -4.04 6.72 -13.20
C VAL A 125 -3.80 7.68 -14.38
N LYS A 126 -4.80 8.49 -14.74
CA LYS A 126 -4.68 9.49 -15.80
C LYS A 126 -3.64 10.57 -15.47
N ALA A 127 -3.58 11.04 -14.22
CA ALA A 127 -2.62 12.06 -13.80
C ALA A 127 -1.17 11.59 -14.05
N PHE A 128 -0.84 10.37 -13.63
CA PHE A 128 0.50 9.81 -13.84
C PHE A 128 0.78 9.44 -15.29
N LYS A 129 -0.21 8.91 -16.04
CA LYS A 129 -0.03 8.60 -17.47
C LYS A 129 0.27 9.84 -18.31
N VAL A 130 -0.38 10.97 -18.03
CA VAL A 130 -0.24 12.21 -18.82
C VAL A 130 1.02 13.00 -18.46
N THR A 131 1.48 12.91 -17.20
CA THR A 131 2.61 13.70 -16.68
C THR A 131 3.95 12.97 -16.72
N GLN A 132 3.97 11.68 -17.03
CA GLN A 132 5.21 10.95 -17.25
C GLN A 132 5.70 11.17 -18.69
N PRO A 133 7.02 11.35 -18.90
CA PRO A 133 7.57 11.39 -20.25
C PRO A 133 7.23 10.08 -20.96
N VAL A 134 6.70 10.19 -22.19
CA VAL A 134 6.34 9.04 -23.04
C VAL A 134 7.57 8.16 -23.25
N GLN A 135 7.75 7.15 -22.40
CA GLN A 135 8.49 5.96 -22.77
C GLN A 135 7.50 5.14 -23.60
N GLY A 136 7.80 4.97 -24.88
CA GLY A 136 6.88 4.45 -25.89
C GLY A 136 6.44 3.01 -25.61
N ASP A 137 5.41 2.85 -24.81
CA ASP A 137 4.60 1.64 -24.74
C ASP A 137 3.13 2.05 -24.78
N ASP A 138 2.65 2.20 -26.01
CA ASP A 138 1.25 2.38 -26.34
C ASP A 138 0.51 1.07 -26.08
N SER A 139 -0.17 0.99 -24.94
CA SER A 139 -1.32 0.11 -24.77
C SER A 139 -2.50 0.95 -24.28
N GLY A 140 -3.24 1.46 -25.26
CA GLY A 140 -4.56 2.03 -25.06
C GLY A 140 -5.50 0.99 -24.44
N GLU A 141 -5.86 1.20 -23.18
CA GLU A 141 -7.12 0.73 -22.63
C GLU A 141 -7.99 1.97 -22.38
N GLU A 142 -8.92 2.19 -23.30
CA GLU A 142 -10.13 2.98 -23.05
C GLU A 142 -10.97 2.17 -22.05
N ASP A 143 -10.85 2.48 -20.76
CA ASP A 143 -11.87 2.12 -19.79
C ASP A 143 -13.08 3.02 -20.06
N ASP A 144 -14.02 2.52 -20.86
CA ASP A 144 -15.41 3.00 -20.92
C ASP A 144 -16.07 2.78 -19.56
N ASP A 145 -15.80 3.69 -18.62
CA ASP A 145 -16.67 3.95 -17.47
C ASP A 145 -17.49 5.20 -17.81
N ASP A 146 -18.68 4.98 -18.37
CA ASP A 146 -19.73 5.97 -18.61
C ASP A 146 -20.20 6.57 -17.26
N ASP A 147 -19.38 7.43 -16.66
CA ASP A 147 -19.84 8.36 -15.62
C ASP A 147 -20.13 9.69 -16.31
N VAL A 148 -21.42 9.94 -16.58
CA VAL A 148 -21.92 11.11 -17.29
C VAL A 148 -21.55 12.37 -16.51
N ASN A 149 -20.43 12.99 -16.88
CA ASN A 149 -19.97 14.22 -16.27
C ASN A 149 -20.65 15.39 -16.97
N PHE A 150 -21.63 16.02 -16.31
CA PHE A 150 -22.26 17.23 -16.84
C PHE A 150 -21.21 18.38 -16.88
N VAL A 151 -20.83 18.79 -18.07
CA VAL A 151 -20.01 19.98 -18.33
C VAL A 151 -20.96 21.11 -18.75
N ASP A 152 -20.86 22.25 -18.07
CA ASP A 152 -21.61 23.46 -18.44
C ASP A 152 -20.90 24.13 -19.63
N LEU A 153 -21.67 24.54 -20.65
CA LEU A 153 -21.17 25.07 -21.93
C LEU A 153 -20.34 26.36 -21.75
N HIS A 154 -20.49 27.02 -20.59
CA HIS A 154 -19.72 28.21 -20.25
C HIS A 154 -18.24 27.93 -19.93
N ASP A 155 -17.91 26.72 -19.43
CA ASP A 155 -16.56 26.39 -18.97
C ASP A 155 -15.63 25.97 -20.13
N ALA A 156 -16.18 25.42 -21.22
CA ALA A 156 -15.41 25.11 -22.43
C ALA A 156 -14.76 26.33 -23.10
N LEU A 157 -15.19 27.55 -22.71
CA LEU A 157 -14.68 28.81 -23.23
C LEU A 157 -13.64 29.48 -22.30
N GLN A 158 -13.44 28.98 -21.07
CA GLN A 158 -12.46 29.53 -20.12
C GLN A 158 -11.11 28.78 -20.13
N ASP A 159 -11.05 27.55 -20.68
CA ASP A 159 -9.83 26.72 -20.77
C ASP A 159 -8.81 27.18 -21.82
N MET A 160 -9.01 28.33 -22.49
CA MET A 160 -8.16 28.78 -23.58
C MET A 160 -6.94 29.63 -23.15
N ASN A 161 -6.62 29.79 -21.86
CA ASN A 161 -5.60 30.77 -21.48
C ASN A 161 -4.82 30.54 -20.16
N VAL A 162 -4.27 29.35 -19.94
CA VAL A 162 -3.26 29.14 -18.89
C VAL A 162 -2.00 28.55 -19.53
N GLU A 163 -0.88 29.27 -19.44
CA GLU A 163 0.46 28.73 -19.69
C GLU A 163 0.72 27.64 -18.64
N GLU A 164 0.60 26.37 -19.02
CA GLU A 164 0.79 25.23 -18.11
C GLU A 164 2.30 24.98 -17.88
N ASP A 165 2.78 25.25 -16.67
CA ASP A 165 4.01 24.62 -16.16
C ASP A 165 3.83 23.10 -16.25
N VAL A 166 4.64 22.42 -17.05
CA VAL A 166 4.53 20.98 -17.28
C VAL A 166 4.94 20.22 -16.01
N VAL A 167 3.94 19.83 -15.21
CA VAL A 167 4.14 19.00 -14.02
C VAL A 167 4.64 17.61 -14.45
N THR A 168 5.79 17.19 -13.94
CA THR A 168 6.34 15.85 -14.16
C THR A 168 6.25 15.03 -12.88
N LEU A 169 5.40 14.02 -12.84
CA LEU A 169 5.24 13.17 -11.66
C LEU A 169 6.25 12.00 -11.66
N PRO A 170 6.65 11.51 -10.46
CA PRO A 170 7.50 10.32 -10.34
C PRO A 170 6.78 9.05 -10.85
N PRO A 171 7.51 7.92 -10.97
CA PRO A 171 6.91 6.64 -11.36
C PRO A 171 5.68 6.27 -10.52
N HIS A 172 4.70 5.65 -11.17
CA HIS A 172 3.41 5.31 -10.55
C HIS A 172 3.31 3.82 -10.30
N HIS A 173 2.96 3.45 -9.07
CA HIS A 173 2.63 2.08 -8.72
C HIS A 173 1.15 1.97 -8.38
N ARG A 174 0.48 1.02 -9.02
CA ARG A 174 -0.89 0.64 -8.67
C ARG A 174 -0.93 -0.10 -7.33
N CYS A 175 -1.96 0.14 -6.52
CA CYS A 175 -2.14 -0.55 -5.24
C CYS A 175 -2.49 -2.03 -5.48
N ALA A 176 -1.54 -2.93 -5.20
CA ALA A 176 -1.74 -4.36 -5.34
C ALA A 176 -2.81 -4.89 -4.38
N SER A 177 -2.94 -4.30 -3.18
CA SER A 177 -4.00 -4.69 -2.25
C SER A 177 -5.40 -4.34 -2.78
N HIS A 178 -5.57 -3.18 -3.42
CA HIS A 178 -6.83 -2.82 -4.05
C HIS A 178 -7.13 -3.79 -5.19
N THR A 179 -6.16 -4.04 -6.07
CA THR A 179 -6.28 -5.02 -7.16
C THR A 179 -6.63 -6.42 -6.66
N ALA A 180 -5.99 -6.90 -5.60
CA ALA A 180 -6.30 -8.19 -4.99
C ALA A 180 -7.69 -8.24 -4.34
N ASN A 181 -8.17 -7.10 -3.80
CA ASN A 181 -9.53 -6.98 -3.27
C ASN A 181 -10.60 -6.98 -4.37
N LEU A 182 -10.29 -6.49 -5.58
CA LEU A 182 -11.20 -6.59 -6.73
C LEU A 182 -11.41 -8.05 -7.19
N ILE A 183 -10.39 -8.91 -7.05
CA ILE A 183 -10.52 -10.34 -7.36
C ILE A 183 -11.65 -10.95 -6.53
N SER A 184 -11.76 -10.60 -5.25
CA SER A 184 -12.80 -11.15 -4.39
C SER A 184 -14.15 -10.44 -4.54
N CYS A 185 -14.18 -9.11 -4.49
CA CYS A 185 -15.43 -8.33 -4.48
C CYS A 185 -16.10 -8.19 -5.85
N SER A 186 -15.35 -8.30 -6.94
CA SER A 186 -15.89 -8.15 -8.30
C SER A 186 -15.87 -9.48 -9.02
N ASP A 187 -14.68 -10.07 -9.14
CA ASP A 187 -14.47 -11.16 -10.10
C ASP A 187 -15.04 -12.50 -9.58
N VAL A 188 -14.74 -12.85 -8.32
CA VAL A 188 -15.31 -14.03 -7.64
C VAL A 188 -16.81 -13.87 -7.43
N ASP A 189 -17.29 -12.68 -7.05
CA ASP A 189 -18.71 -12.41 -6.90
C ASP A 189 -19.48 -12.57 -8.23
N LYS A 190 -18.95 -12.02 -9.34
CA LYS A 190 -19.50 -12.26 -10.69
C LYS A 190 -19.55 -13.75 -11.02
N TRP A 191 -18.50 -14.49 -10.70
CA TRP A 191 -18.42 -15.94 -10.93
C TRP A 191 -19.43 -16.74 -10.10
N LEU A 192 -19.65 -16.35 -8.84
CA LEU A 192 -20.64 -16.97 -7.95
C LEU A 192 -22.06 -16.69 -8.44
N LEU A 193 -22.31 -15.49 -8.95
CA LEU A 193 -23.63 -15.03 -9.38
C LEU A 193 -24.03 -15.48 -10.80
N SER A 194 -23.08 -15.93 -11.61
CA SER A 194 -23.33 -16.44 -12.97
C SER A 194 -23.84 -17.88 -13.00
N ARG A 195 -23.61 -18.67 -11.93
CA ARG A 195 -24.04 -20.06 -11.82
C ARG A 195 -25.32 -20.18 -10.98
N PRO A 196 -26.47 -20.58 -11.55
CA PRO A 196 -27.76 -20.55 -10.84
C PRO A 196 -27.80 -21.37 -9.53
N ASP A 197 -27.20 -22.56 -9.54
CA ASP A 197 -27.15 -23.51 -8.44
C ASP A 197 -26.25 -23.03 -7.29
N ILE A 198 -25.11 -22.40 -7.61
CA ILE A 198 -24.20 -21.79 -6.64
C ILE A 198 -24.77 -20.47 -6.12
N LYS A 199 -25.27 -19.61 -7.01
CA LYS A 199 -25.90 -18.31 -6.70
C LYS A 199 -27.00 -18.42 -5.65
N ALA A 200 -27.90 -19.40 -5.79
CA ALA A 200 -28.99 -19.60 -4.85
C ALA A 200 -28.47 -19.94 -3.45
N VAL A 201 -27.46 -20.81 -3.37
CA VAL A 201 -26.83 -21.20 -2.09
C VAL A 201 -26.05 -20.03 -1.50
N TYR A 202 -25.25 -19.34 -2.31
CA TYR A 202 -24.47 -18.18 -1.91
C TYR A 202 -25.35 -17.10 -1.29
N ARG A 203 -26.36 -16.61 -2.04
CA ARG A 203 -27.29 -15.59 -1.56
C ARG A 203 -28.05 -16.03 -0.31
N SER A 204 -28.48 -17.29 -0.27
CA SER A 204 -29.21 -17.79 0.91
C SER A 204 -28.31 -17.90 2.14
N ALA A 205 -27.05 -18.31 1.98
CA ALA A 205 -26.13 -18.46 3.11
C ALA A 205 -25.65 -17.09 3.62
N THR A 206 -25.23 -16.21 2.71
CA THR A 206 -24.74 -14.86 3.08
C THR A 206 -25.83 -14.00 3.70
N SER A 207 -27.06 -14.02 3.18
CA SER A 207 -28.17 -13.26 3.79
C SER A 207 -28.50 -13.71 5.21
N LYS A 208 -28.40 -15.01 5.50
CA LYS A 208 -28.60 -15.55 6.87
C LYS A 208 -27.48 -15.12 7.80
N CYS A 209 -26.22 -15.18 7.35
CA CYS A 209 -25.09 -14.64 8.13
C CYS A 209 -25.26 -13.14 8.39
N THR A 210 -25.63 -12.36 7.37
CA THR A 210 -25.89 -10.91 7.52
C THR A 210 -27.01 -10.62 8.52
N ALA A 211 -28.11 -11.38 8.48
CA ALA A 211 -29.20 -11.24 9.43
C ALA A 211 -28.76 -11.56 10.87
N LEU A 212 -27.94 -12.61 11.06
CA LEU A 212 -27.36 -12.95 12.35
C LEU A 212 -26.47 -11.82 12.89
N TRP A 213 -25.53 -11.33 12.08
CA TRP A 213 -24.60 -10.26 12.48
C TRP A 213 -25.35 -8.97 12.81
N SER A 214 -26.29 -8.55 11.96
CA SER A 214 -27.06 -7.32 12.15
C SER A 214 -27.88 -7.37 13.44
N LYS A 215 -28.56 -8.50 13.71
CA LYS A 215 -29.36 -8.63 14.93
C LYS A 215 -28.50 -8.67 16.19
N ALA A 216 -27.40 -9.42 16.15
CA ALA A 216 -26.44 -9.48 17.25
C ALA A 216 -25.75 -8.12 17.52
N SER A 217 -25.51 -7.30 16.49
CA SER A 217 -24.84 -6.00 16.64
C SER A 217 -25.74 -4.87 17.13
N HIS A 218 -27.05 -4.98 16.91
CA HIS A 218 -28.00 -3.90 17.20
C HIS A 218 -28.84 -4.10 18.46
N SER A 219 -28.77 -5.27 19.11
CA SER A 219 -29.52 -5.56 20.33
C SER A 219 -28.62 -6.15 21.41
N ALA A 220 -28.62 -5.51 22.59
CA ALA A 220 -27.89 -6.00 23.76
C ALA A 220 -28.39 -7.39 24.18
N VAL A 221 -29.71 -7.61 24.18
CA VAL A 221 -30.33 -8.91 24.48
C VAL A 221 -29.89 -9.97 23.45
N ALA A 222 -29.85 -9.62 22.17
CA ALA A 222 -29.37 -10.55 21.14
C ALA A 222 -27.88 -10.87 21.31
N ALA A 223 -27.06 -9.88 21.69
CA ALA A 223 -25.65 -10.08 21.97
C ALA A 223 -25.42 -10.99 23.20
N GLU A 224 -26.22 -10.84 24.25
CA GLU A 224 -26.20 -11.72 25.44
C GLU A 224 -26.56 -13.15 25.09
N ILE A 225 -27.59 -13.38 24.26
CA ILE A 225 -27.95 -14.73 23.76
C ILE A 225 -26.80 -15.37 22.99
N VAL A 226 -26.09 -14.59 22.16
CA VAL A 226 -24.92 -15.07 21.43
C VAL A 226 -23.79 -15.47 22.38
N ASP A 227 -23.56 -14.66 23.42
CA ASP A 227 -22.54 -14.93 24.43
C ASP A 227 -22.88 -16.16 25.27
N GLU A 228 -24.15 -16.35 25.62
CA GLU A 228 -24.64 -17.51 26.38
C GLU A 228 -24.54 -18.82 25.60
N VAL A 229 -24.78 -18.78 24.27
CA VAL A 229 -24.76 -19.99 23.43
C VAL A 229 -23.36 -20.31 22.90
N LEU A 230 -22.57 -19.31 22.50
CA LEU A 230 -21.28 -19.53 21.83
C LEU A 230 -20.06 -19.27 22.71
N GLU A 231 -20.22 -18.64 23.88
CA GLU A 231 -19.15 -18.14 24.77
C GLU A 231 -18.12 -17.22 24.06
N ARG A 232 -18.43 -16.80 22.83
CA ARG A 232 -17.56 -16.02 21.94
C ARG A 232 -18.42 -15.13 21.06
N LYS A 233 -17.93 -13.91 20.83
CA LYS A 233 -18.61 -12.94 19.97
C LYS A 233 -18.52 -13.29 18.49
N LEU A 234 -19.62 -13.09 17.79
CA LEU A 234 -19.65 -13.02 16.34
C LEU A 234 -18.87 -11.80 15.85
N LEU A 235 -18.10 -11.97 14.77
CA LEU A 235 -17.48 -10.86 14.08
C LEU A 235 -18.49 -10.25 13.12
N VAL A 236 -18.63 -8.92 13.18
CA VAL A 236 -19.47 -8.16 12.25
C VAL A 236 -18.58 -7.65 11.12
N PRO A 237 -18.88 -7.96 9.85
CA PRO A 237 -18.04 -7.54 8.75
C PRO A 237 -18.08 -6.02 8.57
N CYS A 238 -16.93 -5.43 8.24
CA CYS A 238 -16.81 -4.05 7.83
C CYS A 238 -17.04 -3.95 6.31
N THR A 239 -17.86 -3.01 5.86
CA THR A 239 -18.19 -2.84 4.44
C THR A 239 -16.99 -2.41 3.59
N THR A 240 -15.95 -1.85 4.19
CA THR A 240 -14.81 -1.27 3.46
C THR A 240 -13.63 -2.22 3.28
N ARG A 241 -13.65 -3.44 3.85
CA ARG A 241 -12.54 -4.40 3.76
C ARG A 241 -13.07 -5.81 3.58
N TRP A 242 -12.84 -6.42 2.42
CA TRP A 242 -13.32 -7.77 2.14
C TRP A 242 -12.75 -8.84 3.08
N ASN A 243 -11.50 -8.70 3.55
CA ASN A 243 -10.93 -9.62 4.54
C ASN A 243 -11.82 -9.73 5.79
N SER A 244 -12.44 -8.62 6.23
CA SER A 244 -13.36 -8.65 7.37
C SER A 244 -14.65 -9.43 7.10
N PHE A 245 -15.10 -9.49 5.84
CA PHE A 245 -16.21 -10.36 5.44
C PHE A 245 -15.80 -11.83 5.49
N HIS A 246 -14.63 -12.18 4.96
CA HIS A 246 -14.10 -13.54 5.07
C HIS A 246 -13.94 -13.96 6.53
N ASP A 247 -13.31 -13.13 7.38
CA ASP A 247 -13.09 -13.42 8.79
C ASP A 247 -14.41 -13.60 9.54
N ALA A 248 -15.44 -12.81 9.22
CA ALA A 248 -16.77 -12.96 9.79
C ALA A 248 -17.43 -14.29 9.40
N VAL A 249 -17.34 -14.69 8.13
CA VAL A 249 -17.85 -16.00 7.67
C VAL A 249 -17.03 -17.15 8.26
N ALA A 250 -15.71 -17.02 8.33
CA ALA A 250 -14.83 -18.02 8.92
C ALA A 250 -15.15 -18.21 10.40
N ARG A 251 -15.41 -17.12 11.14
CA ARG A 251 -15.87 -17.17 12.53
C ARG A 251 -17.21 -17.91 12.65
N VAL A 252 -18.15 -17.68 11.75
CA VAL A 252 -19.41 -18.45 11.75
C VAL A 252 -19.12 -19.94 11.53
N CYS A 253 -18.19 -20.29 10.65
CA CYS A 253 -17.84 -21.69 10.37
C CYS A 253 -17.06 -22.40 11.49
N GLU A 254 -16.53 -21.68 12.48
CA GLU A 254 -15.89 -22.26 13.68
C GLU A 254 -16.92 -22.91 14.62
N PHE A 255 -18.18 -22.48 14.59
CA PHE A 255 -19.22 -22.95 15.51
C PHE A 255 -20.01 -24.13 14.94
N PRO A 256 -20.49 -25.06 15.78
CA PRO A 256 -21.44 -26.08 15.37
C PRO A 256 -22.71 -25.48 14.76
N ILE A 257 -23.18 -26.05 13.64
CA ILE A 257 -24.40 -25.58 12.96
C ILE A 257 -25.63 -25.63 13.85
N ALA A 258 -25.68 -26.57 14.81
CA ALA A 258 -26.77 -26.70 15.78
C ALA A 258 -26.88 -25.45 16.67
N GLU A 259 -25.76 -24.95 17.20
CA GLU A 259 -25.71 -23.75 18.05
C GLU A 259 -26.11 -22.49 17.27
N LEU A 260 -25.60 -22.34 16.06
CA LEU A 260 -25.99 -21.24 15.16
C LEU A 260 -27.48 -21.26 14.84
N ASN A 261 -28.07 -22.44 14.68
CA ASN A 261 -29.49 -22.59 14.43
C ASN A 261 -30.34 -22.36 15.69
N THR A 262 -29.84 -22.70 16.88
CA THR A 262 -30.44 -22.30 18.16
C THR A 262 -30.50 -20.77 18.28
N ILE A 263 -29.41 -20.07 17.95
CA ILE A 263 -29.40 -18.59 17.95
C ILE A 263 -30.37 -18.04 16.91
N SER A 264 -30.36 -18.61 15.69
CA SER A 264 -31.28 -18.22 14.62
C SER A 264 -32.74 -18.35 15.09
N TYR A 265 -33.08 -19.43 15.77
CA TYR A 265 -34.42 -19.65 16.35
C TYR A 265 -34.76 -18.60 17.41
N ASN A 266 -33.88 -18.36 18.38
CA ASN A 266 -34.07 -17.32 19.41
C ASN A 266 -34.22 -15.92 18.78
N PHE A 267 -33.58 -15.70 17.62
CA PHE A 267 -33.68 -14.46 16.87
C PHE A 267 -34.90 -14.40 15.94
N GLY A 268 -35.71 -15.45 15.83
CA GLY A 268 -36.81 -15.51 14.86
C GLY A 268 -36.33 -15.45 13.40
N LEU A 269 -35.11 -15.92 13.13
CA LEU A 269 -34.48 -15.98 11.81
C LEU A 269 -34.57 -17.38 11.21
N LYS A 270 -34.48 -17.47 9.88
CA LYS A 270 -34.40 -18.76 9.18
C LYS A 270 -33.04 -19.43 9.44
N ALA A 271 -33.09 -20.68 9.90
CA ALA A 271 -31.91 -21.51 10.13
C ALA A 271 -31.00 -21.65 8.90
N ILE A 272 -29.70 -21.77 9.12
CA ILE A 272 -28.71 -22.10 8.10
C ILE A 272 -28.85 -23.59 7.77
N THR A 273 -28.93 -23.90 6.48
CA THR A 273 -29.05 -25.30 6.01
C THR A 273 -27.67 -25.95 5.93
N ASP A 274 -27.56 -27.27 6.06
CA ASP A 274 -26.29 -28.00 5.88
C ASP A 274 -25.66 -27.70 4.53
N ARG A 275 -26.50 -27.62 3.49
CA ARG A 275 -26.09 -27.22 2.14
C ARG A 275 -25.44 -25.83 2.13
N GLY A 276 -26.02 -24.86 2.86
CA GLY A 276 -25.46 -23.51 2.97
C GLY A 276 -24.19 -23.48 3.81
N PHE A 277 -24.17 -24.17 4.94
CA PHE A 277 -23.02 -24.22 5.84
C PHE A 277 -21.80 -24.88 5.20
N LEU A 278 -21.98 -26.01 4.49
CA LEU A 278 -20.92 -26.64 3.70
C LEU A 278 -20.34 -25.68 2.65
N PHE A 279 -21.20 -24.91 1.98
CA PHE A 279 -20.75 -23.91 1.01
C PHE A 279 -19.90 -22.82 1.68
N LEU A 280 -20.30 -22.31 2.85
CA LEU A 280 -19.52 -21.29 3.57
C LEU A 280 -18.14 -21.83 3.97
N ARG A 281 -18.06 -23.09 4.41
CA ARG A 281 -16.79 -23.75 4.73
C ARG A 281 -15.87 -23.84 3.52
N GLU A 282 -16.38 -24.36 2.39
CA GLU A 282 -15.59 -24.44 1.15
C GLU A 282 -15.17 -23.06 0.65
N TYR A 283 -16.07 -22.07 0.70
CA TYR A 283 -15.77 -20.69 0.33
C TYR A 283 -14.63 -20.15 1.19
N CYS A 284 -14.69 -20.30 2.51
CA CYS A 284 -13.62 -19.86 3.41
C CYS A 284 -12.30 -20.57 3.11
N THR A 285 -12.31 -21.86 2.81
CA THR A 285 -11.11 -22.63 2.45
C THR A 285 -10.46 -22.09 1.17
N VAL A 286 -11.23 -21.94 0.08
CA VAL A 286 -10.72 -21.48 -1.22
C VAL A 286 -10.22 -20.04 -1.16
N MET A 287 -10.89 -19.20 -0.38
CA MET A 287 -10.59 -17.77 -0.29
C MET A 287 -9.50 -17.45 0.75
N LYS A 288 -9.14 -18.39 1.65
CA LYS A 288 -8.14 -18.16 2.71
C LYS A 288 -6.74 -17.78 2.17
N PRO A 289 -6.20 -18.40 1.10
CA PRO A 289 -4.93 -17.95 0.54
C PRO A 289 -4.96 -16.47 0.12
N LEU A 290 -6.08 -16.00 -0.45
CA LEU A 290 -6.22 -14.61 -0.88
C LEU A 290 -6.28 -13.65 0.31
N THR A 291 -6.97 -14.00 1.40
CA THR A 291 -6.97 -13.15 2.62
C THR A 291 -5.57 -13.02 3.20
N VAL A 292 -4.83 -14.12 3.29
CA VAL A 292 -3.45 -14.11 3.81
C VAL A 292 -2.55 -13.26 2.91
N ALA A 293 -2.69 -13.35 1.59
CA ALA A 293 -1.97 -12.49 0.66
C ALA A 293 -2.30 -11.01 0.88
N LEU A 294 -3.58 -10.67 1.04
CA LEU A 294 -4.01 -9.30 1.32
C LEU A 294 -3.43 -8.77 2.64
N ASP A 295 -3.45 -9.56 3.72
CA ASP A 295 -2.87 -9.18 5.01
C ASP A 295 -1.37 -8.91 4.92
N ILE A 296 -0.64 -9.74 4.15
CA ILE A 296 0.79 -9.54 3.87
C ILE A 296 1.02 -8.23 3.12
N LEU A 297 0.29 -8.00 2.02
CA LEU A 297 0.47 -6.80 1.18
C LEU A 297 0.03 -5.51 1.88
N GLN A 298 -0.94 -5.59 2.78
CA GLN A 298 -1.39 -4.46 3.60
C GLN A 298 -0.57 -4.27 4.88
N GLY A 299 0.44 -5.11 5.14
CA GLY A 299 1.26 -5.05 6.36
C GLY A 299 1.82 -3.66 6.67
N VAL A 300 1.89 -3.33 7.97
CA VAL A 300 2.38 -2.03 8.45
C VAL A 300 3.91 -1.99 8.46
N ASP A 301 4.51 -3.04 9.01
CA ASP A 301 5.94 -3.14 9.27
C ASP A 301 6.52 -4.22 8.36
N ASN A 302 7.65 -3.94 7.72
CA ASN A 302 8.36 -4.88 6.85
C ASN A 302 7.58 -5.34 5.59
N CYS A 303 6.57 -4.58 5.15
CA CYS A 303 5.91 -4.78 3.85
C CYS A 303 6.71 -4.06 2.74
N PHE A 304 7.70 -4.74 2.20
CA PHE A 304 8.52 -4.28 1.10
C PHE A 304 7.86 -4.55 -0.25
N TYR A 305 8.07 -3.67 -1.25
CA TYR A 305 7.54 -3.90 -2.61
C TYR A 305 7.93 -5.28 -3.17
N GLY A 306 9.16 -5.74 -2.91
CA GLY A 306 9.65 -7.07 -3.28
C GLY A 306 8.91 -8.26 -2.64
N THR A 307 8.00 -8.00 -1.69
CA THR A 307 7.10 -9.04 -1.16
C THR A 307 5.97 -9.37 -2.13
N LEU A 308 5.67 -8.48 -3.09
CA LEU A 308 4.57 -8.60 -4.02
C LEU A 308 4.65 -9.87 -4.87
N LEU A 309 5.69 -10.00 -5.70
CA LEU A 309 5.82 -11.14 -6.62
C LEU A 309 5.89 -12.49 -5.91
N PRO A 310 6.69 -12.68 -4.84
CA PRO A 310 6.69 -13.93 -4.07
C PRO A 310 5.31 -14.28 -3.48
N THR A 311 4.56 -13.27 -3.03
CA THR A 311 3.20 -13.46 -2.49
C THR A 311 2.24 -13.90 -3.59
N LEU A 312 2.26 -13.24 -4.75
CA LEU A 312 1.42 -13.61 -5.90
C LEU A 312 1.76 -15.02 -6.40
N GLU A 313 3.04 -15.34 -6.52
CA GLU A 313 3.54 -16.65 -6.99
C GLU A 313 3.13 -17.80 -6.04
N THR A 314 3.22 -17.55 -4.72
CA THR A 314 2.81 -18.52 -3.68
C THR A 314 1.29 -18.65 -3.60
N LEU A 315 0.56 -17.56 -3.81
CA LEU A 315 -0.90 -17.59 -3.91
C LEU A 315 -1.35 -18.49 -5.08
N ILE A 316 -0.62 -18.52 -6.19
CA ILE A 316 -0.93 -19.41 -7.34
C ILE A 316 -0.92 -20.87 -6.90
N SER A 317 0.20 -21.34 -6.34
CA SER A 317 0.35 -22.75 -5.97
C SER A 317 -0.68 -23.13 -4.91
N LYS A 318 -0.71 -22.37 -3.81
CA LYS A 318 -1.57 -22.69 -2.67
C LYS A 318 -3.06 -22.72 -3.03
N THR A 319 -3.52 -21.85 -3.94
CA THR A 319 -4.91 -21.91 -4.39
C THR A 319 -5.17 -23.15 -5.24
N LEU A 320 -4.29 -23.51 -6.19
CA LEU A 320 -4.46 -24.70 -7.03
C LEU A 320 -4.45 -26.01 -6.24
N ASP A 321 -3.62 -26.09 -5.19
CA ASP A 321 -3.53 -27.27 -4.32
C ASP A 321 -4.85 -27.59 -3.59
N LEU A 322 -5.78 -26.63 -3.50
CA LEU A 322 -7.09 -26.82 -2.85
C LEU A 322 -8.12 -27.53 -3.74
N LYS A 323 -7.82 -27.79 -5.02
CA LYS A 323 -8.77 -28.36 -5.97
C LYS A 323 -9.31 -29.73 -5.54
N THR A 324 -8.48 -30.57 -4.94
CA THR A 324 -8.79 -32.00 -4.71
C THR A 324 -9.71 -32.27 -3.51
N GLY A 325 -10.18 -31.24 -2.80
CA GLY A 325 -10.98 -31.38 -1.57
C GLY A 325 -12.37 -30.73 -1.59
N LEU A 326 -12.83 -30.25 -2.74
CA LEU A 326 -14.05 -29.41 -2.83
C LEU A 326 -15.19 -30.18 -3.49
N GLN A 327 -16.39 -30.10 -2.89
CA GLN A 327 -17.60 -30.74 -3.42
C GLN A 327 -18.44 -29.78 -4.27
N LYS A 328 -18.43 -28.48 -3.96
CA LYS A 328 -19.24 -27.46 -4.64
C LYS A 328 -18.43 -26.43 -5.39
N LEU A 329 -17.28 -26.04 -4.85
CA LEU A 329 -16.45 -24.96 -5.38
C LEU A 329 -15.21 -25.46 -6.12
N GLY A 330 -15.24 -26.69 -6.67
CA GLY A 330 -14.09 -27.32 -7.34
C GLY A 330 -13.43 -26.49 -8.45
N ASP A 331 -14.23 -25.71 -9.19
CA ASP A 331 -13.76 -24.87 -10.30
C ASP A 331 -13.31 -23.45 -9.84
N LEU A 332 -13.62 -23.07 -8.60
CA LEU A 332 -13.32 -21.73 -8.09
C LEU A 332 -11.80 -21.48 -7.97
N PRO A 333 -10.97 -22.41 -7.45
CA PRO A 333 -9.52 -22.24 -7.41
C PRO A 333 -8.88 -21.88 -8.76
N GLU A 334 -9.22 -22.61 -9.82
CA GLU A 334 -8.70 -22.36 -11.17
C GLU A 334 -9.14 -21.00 -11.70
N THR A 335 -10.39 -20.64 -11.41
CA THR A 335 -10.93 -19.34 -11.81
C THR A 335 -10.19 -18.20 -11.11
N VAL A 336 -10.00 -18.28 -9.79
CA VAL A 336 -9.24 -17.28 -9.01
C VAL A 336 -7.83 -17.12 -9.56
N VAL A 337 -7.16 -18.23 -9.90
CA VAL A 337 -5.82 -18.18 -10.51
C VAL A 337 -5.82 -17.56 -11.89
N LYS A 338 -6.78 -17.92 -12.75
CA LYS A 338 -6.89 -17.39 -14.12
C LYS A 338 -7.13 -15.89 -14.12
N ILE A 339 -8.07 -15.41 -13.30
CA ILE A 339 -8.43 -13.99 -13.19
C ILE A 339 -7.24 -13.18 -12.70
N ARG A 340 -6.54 -13.65 -11.66
CA ARG A 340 -5.33 -13.00 -11.15
C ARG A 340 -4.24 -12.91 -12.20
N ALA A 341 -3.87 -14.05 -12.79
CA ALA A 341 -2.70 -14.17 -13.66
C ALA A 341 -2.88 -13.52 -15.04
N LYS A 342 -4.10 -13.52 -15.59
CA LYS A 342 -4.35 -13.02 -16.95
C LYS A 342 -4.95 -11.62 -17.02
N ASN A 343 -5.65 -11.15 -15.98
CA ASN A 343 -6.44 -9.91 -16.11
C ASN A 343 -6.02 -8.79 -15.16
N ARG A 344 -5.53 -9.11 -13.94
CA ARG A 344 -5.34 -8.10 -12.89
C ARG A 344 -3.88 -7.79 -12.54
N PHE A 345 -2.98 -8.76 -12.71
CA PHE A 345 -1.56 -8.64 -12.35
C PHE A 345 -0.59 -8.98 -13.50
N ALA A 346 -1.08 -9.16 -14.73
CA ALA A 346 -0.26 -9.58 -15.86
C ALA A 346 0.98 -8.68 -16.04
N GLU A 347 0.76 -7.37 -16.17
CA GLU A 347 1.85 -6.38 -16.29
C GLU A 347 2.83 -6.45 -15.11
N VAL A 348 2.30 -6.42 -13.88
CA VAL A 348 3.11 -6.40 -12.65
C VAL A 348 4.02 -7.62 -12.52
N LEU A 349 3.59 -8.78 -13.04
CA LEU A 349 4.38 -10.02 -12.98
C LEU A 349 5.62 -9.98 -13.89
N GLU A 350 5.68 -9.05 -14.85
CA GLU A 350 6.75 -8.92 -15.84
C GLU A 350 7.66 -7.70 -15.59
N ILE A 351 7.30 -6.82 -14.65
CA ILE A 351 8.10 -5.63 -14.32
C ILE A 351 9.46 -6.02 -13.71
N GLU A 352 10.55 -5.64 -14.37
CA GLU A 352 11.92 -5.92 -13.93
C GLU A 352 12.23 -5.30 -12.55
N THR A 353 11.76 -4.07 -12.27
CA THR A 353 11.96 -3.41 -10.97
C THR A 353 11.30 -4.17 -9.82
N ALA A 354 10.17 -4.84 -10.06
CA ALA A 354 9.52 -5.69 -9.08
C ALA A 354 10.30 -6.99 -8.84
N VAL A 355 10.93 -7.55 -9.88
CA VAL A 355 11.85 -8.70 -9.77
C VAL A 355 13.07 -8.30 -8.95
N LEU A 356 13.72 -7.18 -9.25
CA LEU A 356 14.87 -6.67 -8.49
C LEU A 356 14.51 -6.42 -7.03
N ALA A 357 13.34 -5.82 -6.76
CA ALA A 357 12.83 -5.64 -5.41
C ALA A 357 12.73 -6.98 -4.66
N ALA A 358 12.19 -8.02 -5.30
CA ALA A 358 11.99 -9.33 -4.68
C ALA A 358 13.29 -10.11 -4.46
N VAL A 359 14.20 -10.09 -5.43
CA VAL A 359 15.45 -10.85 -5.40
C VAL A 359 16.43 -10.27 -4.38
N THR A 360 16.41 -8.95 -4.16
CA THR A 360 17.27 -8.29 -3.17
C THR A 360 16.81 -8.48 -1.73
N LEU A 361 15.59 -8.99 -1.50
CA LEU A 361 15.13 -9.34 -0.15
C LEU A 361 15.73 -10.68 0.31
N PRO A 362 16.53 -10.71 1.40
CA PRO A 362 17.26 -11.91 1.82
C PRO A 362 16.37 -13.12 2.15
N ARG A 363 15.12 -12.89 2.55
CA ARG A 363 14.15 -13.96 2.84
C ARG A 363 13.70 -14.74 1.59
N PHE A 364 13.70 -14.09 0.42
CA PHE A 364 13.18 -14.65 -0.82
C PHE A 364 14.29 -15.04 -1.79
N LYS A 365 15.19 -14.11 -2.11
CA LYS A 365 16.23 -14.29 -3.15
C LYS A 365 15.60 -14.88 -4.42
N LEU A 366 16.12 -16.01 -4.90
CA LEU A 366 15.61 -16.74 -6.06
C LEU A 366 14.63 -17.88 -5.69
N ARG A 367 14.30 -18.08 -4.40
CA ARG A 367 13.54 -19.27 -3.92
C ARG A 367 12.08 -19.30 -4.38
N TRP A 368 11.51 -18.14 -4.63
CA TRP A 368 10.12 -18.00 -5.07
C TRP A 368 9.94 -18.30 -6.57
N LEU A 369 11.01 -18.26 -7.36
CA LEU A 369 11.00 -18.56 -8.79
C LEU A 369 11.02 -20.07 -9.01
N ARG A 370 10.04 -20.59 -9.78
CA ARG A 370 9.88 -22.04 -9.99
C ARG A 370 10.81 -22.62 -11.04
N THR A 371 11.02 -21.90 -12.14
CA THR A 371 11.79 -22.34 -13.31
C THR A 371 13.22 -21.83 -13.24
N GLN A 372 14.18 -22.63 -13.71
CA GLN A 372 15.59 -22.22 -13.76
C GLN A 372 15.81 -20.99 -14.66
N GLU A 373 15.15 -20.94 -15.82
CA GLU A 373 15.17 -19.79 -16.74
C GLU A 373 14.85 -18.46 -16.03
N ARG A 374 13.72 -18.39 -15.31
CA ARG A 374 13.36 -17.20 -14.52
C ARG A 374 14.42 -16.86 -13.45
N LYS A 375 15.06 -17.85 -12.83
CA LYS A 375 16.13 -17.61 -11.85
C LYS A 375 17.36 -17.02 -12.51
N ASP A 376 17.72 -17.51 -13.69
CA ASP A 376 18.86 -17.03 -14.47
C ASP A 376 18.61 -15.60 -14.96
N ASN A 377 17.42 -15.32 -15.48
CA ASN A 377 17.02 -13.96 -15.88
C ASN A 377 17.05 -12.98 -14.70
N ALA A 378 16.48 -13.37 -13.56
CA ALA A 378 16.50 -12.55 -12.34
C ALA A 378 17.92 -12.28 -11.83
N LYS A 379 18.82 -13.27 -11.93
CA LYS A 379 20.23 -13.11 -11.59
C LYS A 379 20.93 -12.17 -12.57
N ALA A 380 20.65 -12.28 -13.87
CA ALA A 380 21.19 -11.41 -14.91
C ALA A 380 20.76 -9.94 -14.72
N SER A 381 19.48 -9.68 -14.46
CA SER A 381 18.97 -8.35 -14.13
C SER A 381 19.65 -7.76 -12.90
N LEU A 382 19.83 -8.56 -11.83
CA LEU A 382 20.52 -8.09 -10.62
C LEU A 382 21.99 -7.74 -10.90
N LEU A 383 22.70 -8.56 -11.68
CA LEU A 383 24.08 -8.28 -12.08
C LEU A 383 24.18 -6.98 -12.90
N ALA A 384 23.28 -6.79 -13.86
CA ALA A 384 23.24 -5.58 -14.68
C ALA A 384 23.02 -4.32 -13.84
N GLU A 385 22.07 -4.35 -12.91
CA GLU A 385 21.79 -3.20 -12.03
C GLU A 385 22.93 -2.95 -11.02
N CYS A 386 23.61 -4.00 -10.54
CA CYS A 386 24.81 -3.84 -9.70
C CYS A 386 25.96 -3.18 -10.46
N ARG A 387 26.19 -3.57 -11.72
CA ARG A 387 27.22 -2.96 -12.58
C ARG A 387 26.90 -1.48 -12.82
N LYS A 388 25.64 -1.15 -13.12
CA LYS A 388 25.17 0.22 -13.27
C LYS A 388 25.41 1.05 -12.00
N SER A 389 25.02 0.51 -10.84
CA SER A 389 25.19 1.19 -9.55
C SER A 389 26.67 1.42 -9.21
N ALA A 390 27.55 0.49 -9.56
CA ALA A 390 29.00 0.61 -9.32
C ALA A 390 29.65 1.71 -10.19
N GLN A 391 29.15 1.91 -11.42
CA GLN A 391 29.61 2.98 -12.31
C GLN A 391 29.15 4.37 -11.85
N GLU A 392 27.94 4.49 -11.31
CA GLU A 392 27.40 5.75 -10.77
C GLU A 392 28.16 6.25 -9.53
N ASP A 393 28.81 5.36 -8.77
CA ASP A 393 29.59 5.71 -7.57
C ASP A 393 31.06 6.05 -7.87
N GLN A 394 31.53 5.94 -9.12
CA GLN A 394 32.88 6.41 -9.48
C GLN A 394 32.88 7.94 -9.68
N PRO A 395 33.77 8.69 -8.99
CA PRO A 395 33.88 10.13 -9.20
C PRO A 395 34.40 10.42 -10.60
N THR A 396 33.58 11.08 -11.43
CA THR A 396 34.04 11.69 -12.68
C THR A 396 35.04 12.79 -12.37
N GLY A 397 36.34 12.46 -12.49
CA GLY A 397 37.43 13.42 -12.65
C GLY A 397 38.49 13.41 -11.56
N ALA A 398 39.56 12.64 -11.76
CA ALA A 398 40.95 13.03 -11.48
C ALA A 398 41.92 11.93 -11.95
N ASN A 399 42.22 11.88 -13.26
CA ASN A 399 43.43 11.23 -13.73
C ASN A 399 44.62 12.11 -13.31
N ALA A 400 45.11 11.92 -12.08
CA ALA A 400 46.41 12.40 -11.66
C ALA A 400 47.40 11.23 -11.84
N PRO A 401 48.43 11.35 -12.70
CA PRO A 401 49.44 10.31 -12.83
C PRO A 401 50.28 10.34 -11.55
N THR A 402 50.14 9.31 -10.72
CA THR A 402 51.01 9.10 -9.57
C THR A 402 52.30 8.48 -10.08
N CYS A 403 53.34 9.30 -10.19
CA CYS A 403 54.69 8.85 -10.50
C CYS A 403 55.30 8.23 -9.24
N SER A 404 55.32 6.90 -9.15
CA SER A 404 56.16 6.17 -8.20
C SER A 404 57.30 5.50 -8.95
N LEU A 405 58.53 5.98 -8.72
CA LEU A 405 59.75 5.27 -9.10
C LEU A 405 59.86 3.99 -8.27
N SER A 406 59.71 2.84 -8.91
CA SER A 406 60.29 1.58 -8.46
C SER A 406 60.97 0.89 -9.63
N THR A 407 62.16 0.36 -9.35
CA THR A 407 63.03 -0.34 -10.30
C THR A 407 62.38 -1.68 -10.68
N GLU A 408 61.51 -1.68 -11.68
CA GLU A 408 60.96 -2.91 -12.27
C GLU A 408 61.96 -3.54 -13.26
N SER A 409 61.97 -4.87 -13.32
CA SER A 409 62.80 -5.59 -14.27
C SER A 409 62.20 -5.46 -15.67
N ALA A 410 63.03 -5.46 -16.73
CA ALA A 410 62.57 -5.38 -18.13
C ALA A 410 61.62 -6.53 -18.56
N ILE A 411 61.41 -7.52 -17.69
CA ILE A 411 60.45 -8.61 -17.87
C ILE A 411 59.06 -8.17 -17.39
N ASP A 412 58.97 -7.39 -16.31
CA ASP A 412 57.70 -6.88 -15.77
C ASP A 412 57.09 -5.83 -16.71
N GLU A 413 57.92 -5.00 -17.34
CA GLU A 413 57.51 -4.03 -18.38
C GLU A 413 57.04 -4.71 -19.69
N LEU A 414 57.47 -5.96 -19.95
CA LEU A 414 57.02 -6.76 -21.10
C LEU A 414 55.67 -7.46 -20.85
N PHE A 415 55.35 -7.74 -19.59
CA PHE A 415 54.10 -8.38 -19.14
C PHE A 415 53.19 -7.43 -18.36
N SER A 416 53.41 -6.11 -18.45
CA SER A 416 52.50 -5.10 -17.91
C SER A 416 51.28 -5.01 -18.81
N PHE A 417 50.31 -5.90 -18.58
CA PHE A 417 48.97 -5.69 -19.11
C PHE A 417 48.35 -4.53 -18.35
N GLU A 418 47.58 -3.67 -19.02
CA GLU A 418 46.77 -2.68 -18.31
C GLU A 418 45.86 -3.45 -17.36
N ASP A 419 46.13 -3.38 -16.05
CA ASP A 419 45.22 -3.86 -15.02
C ASP A 419 43.97 -2.97 -15.09
N GLU A 420 43.02 -3.32 -15.94
CA GLU A 420 41.65 -2.88 -15.72
C GLU A 420 41.29 -3.41 -14.32
N GLU A 421 41.21 -2.52 -13.32
CA GLU A 421 40.65 -2.88 -12.01
C GLU A 421 39.35 -3.64 -12.27
N ASP A 422 39.36 -4.95 -12.02
CA ASP A 422 38.35 -5.91 -12.48
C ASP A 422 37.09 -5.80 -11.59
N THR A 423 36.49 -4.61 -11.63
CA THR A 423 35.27 -4.21 -10.96
C THR A 423 34.13 -5.16 -11.33
N SER A 424 34.13 -5.71 -12.55
CA SER A 424 33.20 -6.75 -12.99
C SER A 424 33.33 -8.03 -12.17
N ALA A 425 34.55 -8.55 -11.99
CA ALA A 425 34.79 -9.75 -11.17
C ALA A 425 34.37 -9.55 -9.70
N SER A 426 34.60 -8.35 -9.14
CA SER A 426 34.18 -7.98 -7.79
C SER A 426 32.65 -7.94 -7.63
N VAL A 427 31.93 -7.37 -8.60
CA VAL A 427 30.45 -7.34 -8.62
C VAL A 427 29.86 -8.76 -8.69
N GLU A 428 30.40 -9.60 -9.57
CA GLU A 428 29.94 -10.98 -9.74
C GLU A 428 30.13 -11.82 -8.48
N SER A 429 31.28 -11.67 -7.80
CA SER A 429 31.54 -12.33 -6.51
C SER A 429 30.51 -11.91 -5.47
N GLN A 430 30.24 -10.60 -5.33
CA GLN A 430 29.29 -10.11 -4.33
C GLN A 430 27.87 -10.64 -4.56
N VAL A 431 27.40 -10.66 -5.82
CA VAL A 431 26.08 -11.23 -6.16
C VAL A 431 26.05 -12.73 -5.87
N ALA A 432 27.10 -13.47 -6.24
CA ALA A 432 27.18 -14.90 -5.98
C ALA A 432 27.17 -15.23 -4.48
N ASP A 433 27.92 -14.48 -3.67
CA ASP A 433 28.01 -14.66 -2.22
C ASP A 433 26.68 -14.31 -1.53
N TYR A 434 26.02 -13.23 -1.97
CA TYR A 434 24.69 -12.88 -1.50
C TYR A 434 23.68 -14.01 -1.77
N LEU A 435 23.66 -14.54 -3.00
CA LEU A 435 22.71 -15.59 -3.39
C LEU A 435 22.97 -16.92 -2.66
N LYS A 436 24.23 -17.23 -2.33
CA LYS A 436 24.62 -18.42 -1.55
C LYS A 436 24.38 -18.29 -0.05
N SER A 437 24.37 -17.06 0.49
CA SER A 437 24.19 -16.83 1.92
C SER A 437 22.88 -17.43 2.45
N GLY A 438 22.90 -18.06 3.62
CA GLY A 438 21.72 -18.61 4.29
C GLY A 438 20.90 -17.59 5.08
N ALA A 439 21.40 -16.37 5.24
CA ALA A 439 20.80 -15.38 6.13
C ALA A 439 19.57 -14.69 5.49
N GLN A 440 18.52 -14.45 6.31
CA GLN A 440 17.19 -14.01 5.83
C GLN A 440 16.78 -12.61 6.32
N GLY A 441 17.49 -12.03 7.29
CA GLY A 441 17.19 -10.71 7.84
C GLY A 441 17.75 -9.57 6.98
N MET A 442 17.06 -8.43 6.95
CA MET A 442 17.48 -7.26 6.15
C MET A 442 18.88 -6.76 6.52
N VAL A 443 19.24 -6.78 7.82
CA VAL A 443 20.55 -6.35 8.35
C VAL A 443 21.73 -7.05 7.66
N THR A 444 21.51 -8.24 7.10
CA THR A 444 22.54 -9.01 6.37
C THR A 444 23.02 -8.30 5.10
N LEU A 445 22.22 -7.40 4.54
CA LEU A 445 22.59 -6.58 3.39
C LEU A 445 23.73 -5.61 3.68
N ASN A 446 24.03 -5.33 4.96
CA ASN A 446 25.21 -4.54 5.33
C ASN A 446 26.53 -5.19 4.84
N GLY A 447 26.55 -6.51 4.63
CA GLY A 447 27.68 -7.21 4.03
C GLY A 447 27.72 -7.18 2.49
N PHE A 448 26.71 -6.62 1.83
CA PHE A 448 26.58 -6.59 0.37
C PHE A 448 26.17 -5.18 -0.12
N PRO A 449 27.09 -4.20 -0.14
CA PRO A 449 26.77 -2.79 -0.40
C PRO A 449 25.96 -2.51 -1.69
N LEU A 450 26.27 -3.16 -2.81
CA LEU A 450 25.53 -2.94 -4.07
C LEU A 450 24.11 -3.50 -3.97
N ILE A 451 23.98 -4.71 -3.42
CA ILE A 451 22.66 -5.34 -3.17
C ILE A 451 21.84 -4.49 -2.20
N LYS A 452 22.48 -3.91 -1.18
CA LYS A 452 21.84 -3.02 -0.21
C LYS A 452 21.31 -1.77 -0.90
N LYS A 453 22.10 -1.10 -1.74
CA LYS A 453 21.68 0.10 -2.49
C LYS A 453 20.45 -0.19 -3.35
N ILE A 454 20.51 -1.25 -4.15
CA ILE A 454 19.39 -1.71 -5.00
C ILE A 454 18.16 -2.07 -4.14
N SER A 455 18.38 -2.78 -3.03
CA SER A 455 17.31 -3.13 -2.11
C SER A 455 16.63 -1.89 -1.53
N ILE A 456 17.38 -0.87 -1.11
CA ILE A 456 16.82 0.37 -0.55
C ILE A 456 16.00 1.11 -1.63
N LYS A 457 16.55 1.25 -2.84
CA LYS A 457 15.90 1.88 -3.99
C LYS A 457 14.56 1.23 -4.31
N TYR A 458 14.55 -0.06 -4.63
CA TYR A 458 13.35 -0.72 -5.14
C TYR A 458 12.37 -1.18 -4.06
N ASN A 459 12.81 -1.29 -2.80
CA ASN A 459 11.93 -1.65 -1.69
C ASN A 459 11.51 -0.46 -0.81
N ALA A 460 11.87 0.78 -1.15
CA ALA A 460 11.30 1.96 -0.49
C ALA A 460 9.78 1.97 -0.61
N ALA A 461 9.25 1.70 -1.82
CA ALA A 461 7.83 1.58 -2.09
C ALA A 461 7.16 0.45 -1.29
N THR A 462 5.87 0.66 -0.99
CA THR A 462 4.96 -0.38 -0.49
C THR A 462 4.16 -0.95 -1.67
N PRO A 463 3.69 -2.21 -1.60
CA PRO A 463 2.77 -2.73 -2.61
C PRO A 463 1.32 -2.24 -2.43
N SER A 464 1.07 -1.30 -1.50
CA SER A 464 -0.28 -0.93 -1.05
C SER A 464 -0.37 0.53 -0.64
N SER A 465 -1.52 1.16 -0.94
CA SER A 465 -1.95 2.47 -0.43
C SER A 465 -2.42 2.43 1.04
N ALA A 466 -2.38 1.27 1.70
CA ALA A 466 -2.79 1.12 3.10
C ALA A 466 -2.19 2.17 4.08
N PRO A 467 -0.95 2.67 3.92
CA PRO A 467 -0.43 3.71 4.81
C PRO A 467 -1.21 5.03 4.79
N VAL A 468 -1.69 5.49 3.63
CA VAL A 468 -2.53 6.70 3.54
C VAL A 468 -3.97 6.43 3.99
N GLU A 469 -4.50 5.23 3.79
CA GLU A 469 -5.81 4.84 4.36
C GLU A 469 -5.81 4.87 5.91
N ARG A 470 -4.67 4.56 6.53
CA ARG A 470 -4.48 4.68 7.98
C ARG A 470 -4.47 6.14 8.43
N LEU A 471 -3.87 7.02 7.63
CA LEU A 471 -3.92 8.47 7.87
C LEU A 471 -5.37 8.94 7.90
N PHE A 472 -6.19 8.51 6.95
CA PHE A 472 -7.62 8.83 6.94
C PHE A 472 -8.40 8.18 8.06
N SER A 473 -8.03 6.98 8.48
CA SER A 473 -8.62 6.32 9.65
C SER A 473 -8.37 7.14 10.93
N LEU A 474 -7.18 7.70 11.12
CA LEU A 474 -6.92 8.67 12.19
C LEU A 474 -7.69 9.98 11.97
N GLY A 475 -7.77 10.44 10.71
CA GLY A 475 -8.57 11.59 10.30
C GLY A 475 -10.03 11.50 10.76
N LYS A 476 -10.66 10.33 10.63
CA LYS A 476 -12.03 10.06 11.11
C LYS A 476 -12.18 10.24 12.63
N LEU A 477 -11.13 9.93 13.41
CA LEU A 477 -11.15 10.14 14.87
C LEU A 477 -10.98 11.62 15.25
N VAL A 478 -10.31 12.41 14.43
CA VAL A 478 -10.16 13.86 14.63
C VAL A 478 -11.41 14.59 14.15
N PHE A 479 -11.97 14.18 13.01
CA PHE A 479 -13.14 14.75 12.35
C PHE A 479 -14.44 14.19 12.95
N THR A 480 -14.78 14.61 14.17
CA THR A 480 -16.01 14.18 14.86
C THR A 480 -17.11 15.24 14.76
N PRO A 481 -18.41 14.85 14.82
CA PRO A 481 -19.52 15.80 14.83
C PRO A 481 -19.42 16.87 15.94
N LYS A 482 -18.77 16.53 17.07
CA LYS A 482 -18.53 17.43 18.20
C LYS A 482 -17.39 18.44 17.97
N ARG A 483 -16.61 18.32 16.88
CA ARG A 483 -15.50 19.21 16.48
C ARG A 483 -15.79 20.00 15.20
N ASN A 484 -17.04 20.38 14.99
CA ASN A 484 -17.53 21.06 13.78
C ASN A 484 -16.94 22.47 13.49
N ARG A 485 -16.21 23.10 14.43
CA ARG A 485 -15.55 24.42 14.24
C ARG A 485 -14.05 24.34 13.90
N LEU A 486 -13.52 23.14 13.65
CA LEU A 486 -12.12 22.97 13.28
C LEU A 486 -11.87 23.45 11.84
N THR A 487 -10.92 24.36 11.64
CA THR A 487 -10.50 24.78 10.30
C THR A 487 -9.77 23.64 9.60
N TYR A 488 -9.79 23.60 8.27
CA TYR A 488 -9.09 22.55 7.51
C TYR A 488 -7.59 22.51 7.79
N LYS A 489 -6.94 23.67 7.96
CA LYS A 489 -5.52 23.77 8.34
C LYS A 489 -5.26 23.12 9.71
N ARG A 490 -6.07 23.44 10.72
CA ARG A 490 -5.92 22.84 12.05
C ARG A 490 -6.23 21.35 12.08
N PHE A 491 -7.20 20.92 11.26
CA PHE A 491 -7.49 19.51 11.07
C PHE A 491 -6.27 18.76 10.55
N GLU A 492 -5.67 19.27 9.47
CA GLU A 492 -4.46 18.69 8.90
C GLU A 492 -3.33 18.60 9.91
N MET A 493 -2.99 19.71 10.58
CA MET A 493 -1.92 19.73 11.58
C MET A 493 -2.10 18.70 12.69
N LEU A 494 -3.32 18.58 13.23
CA LEU A 494 -3.64 17.60 14.28
C LEU A 494 -3.52 16.16 13.79
N VAL A 495 -3.94 15.90 12.54
CA VAL A 495 -3.83 14.56 11.94
C VAL A 495 -2.37 14.20 11.70
N LEU A 496 -1.56 15.12 11.18
CA LEU A 496 -0.15 14.90 10.88
C LEU A 496 0.68 14.71 12.17
N LEU A 497 0.53 15.59 13.16
CA LEU A 497 1.23 15.47 14.45
C LEU A 497 0.90 14.15 15.15
N ARG A 498 -0.37 13.70 15.05
CA ARG A 498 -0.79 12.43 15.63
C ARG A 498 -0.25 11.22 14.85
N TYR A 499 -0.29 11.25 13.52
CA TYR A 499 0.21 10.15 12.70
C TYR A 499 1.72 9.97 12.87
N ASN A 500 2.46 11.09 12.92
CA ASN A 500 3.91 11.11 13.05
C ASN A 500 4.39 10.88 14.49
N GLN A 501 3.49 10.54 15.42
CA GLN A 501 3.80 10.24 16.82
C GLN A 501 4.65 11.33 17.51
N TRP A 502 4.45 12.59 17.10
CA TRP A 502 5.34 13.70 17.47
C TRP A 502 5.40 13.97 18.99
N PHE A 503 4.35 13.58 19.72
CA PHE A 503 4.25 13.76 21.17
C PHE A 503 4.42 12.44 21.96
N GLU A 504 4.71 11.32 21.30
CA GLU A 504 4.91 10.01 21.94
C GLU A 504 6.39 9.68 22.20
N GLY A 505 7.27 10.69 22.12
CA GLY A 505 8.71 10.60 22.39
C GLY A 505 9.12 11.04 23.79
#